data_AF-A0A645A2N2-F1
#
_entry.id   AF-A0A645A2N2-F1
#
_cell.length_a   1.000
_cell.length_b   1.000
_cell.length_c   1.000
_cell.angle_alpha   90.00
_cell.angle_beta   90.00
_cell.angle_gamma   90.00
#
_symmetry.space_group_name_H-M   'P 1'
#
loop_
_entity.id
_entity.type
_entity.pdbx_description
1 polymer ?
#
loop_
_entity_poly.entity_id
_entity_poly.type
_entity_poly.pdbx_seq_one_letter_code
_entity_poly.pdbx_strand_id
1 'polypeptide(L)'
;MKNKSSLILTSIVCVIPLFVGLILLSRLPAQIPVQWGSNGEVSTYAPKWFAIAGLPAFFLFMNLFLYTKAEKSDLSSQYPESMKLFLKWSMPMLAVVCTAVSYASALGNSMIMAGTASFIGTVIVIFGSYFYRLNNSDAVRLIFSVSDENAAKIFSLCGNIFMVVGIIAIFLSGVGQNILSFEFSAAAFIITIVYSRISGKK
;
A
#
# COMPACT_ATOMS: atom_id res chain seq x y z
N MET A 1 14.53 22.91 5.99
CA MET A 1 14.76 21.80 6.95
C MET A 1 13.55 20.86 7.15
N LYS A 2 12.36 21.14 6.60
CA LYS A 2 11.12 20.36 6.82
C LYS A 2 11.10 18.91 6.27
N ASN A 3 11.94 18.57 5.28
CA ASN A 3 11.86 17.29 4.56
C ASN A 3 12.73 16.15 5.12
N LYS A 4 13.88 16.45 5.75
CA LYS A 4 14.79 15.41 6.23
C LYS A 4 14.16 14.51 7.30
N SER A 5 13.34 15.08 8.19
CA SER A 5 12.67 14.32 9.26
C SER A 5 11.68 13.29 8.72
N SER A 6 10.97 13.61 7.63
CA SER A 6 10.01 12.68 7.01
C SER A 6 10.72 11.55 6.24
N LEU A 7 11.86 11.82 5.60
CA LEU A 7 12.69 10.78 4.98
C LEU A 7 13.23 9.79 6.01
N ILE A 8 13.72 10.31 7.14
CA ILE A 8 14.22 9.49 8.24
C ILE A 8 13.10 8.61 8.79
N LEU A 9 11.92 9.18 9.05
CA LEU A 9 10.76 8.44 9.55
C LEU A 9 10.35 7.30 8.61
N THR A 10 10.16 7.59 7.33
CA THR A 10 9.77 6.58 6.33
C THR A 10 10.82 5.49 6.17
N SER A 11 12.11 5.86 6.23
CA SER A 11 13.22 4.91 6.20
C SER A 11 13.25 4.01 7.45
N ILE A 12 13.03 4.57 8.64
CA ILE A 12 12.92 3.79 9.88
C ILE A 12 11.81 2.75 9.75
N VAL A 13 10.64 3.15 9.23
CA VAL A 13 9.50 2.24 9.04
C VAL A 13 9.84 1.09 8.08
N CYS A 14 10.60 1.34 7.00
CA CYS A 14 11.08 0.26 6.13
C CYS A 14 12.00 -0.75 6.84
N VAL A 15 12.71 -0.33 7.88
CA VAL A 15 13.70 -1.16 8.60
C VAL A 15 13.09 -1.88 9.81
N ILE A 16 11.94 -1.43 10.34
CA ILE A 16 11.23 -2.12 11.45
C ILE A 16 11.11 -3.63 11.22
N PRO A 17 10.70 -4.13 10.03
CA PRO A 17 10.55 -5.55 9.81
C PRO A 17 11.84 -6.36 9.83
N LEU A 18 12.99 -5.72 9.57
CA LEU A 18 14.29 -6.35 9.72
C LEU A 18 14.52 -6.72 11.18
N PHE A 19 14.29 -5.77 12.10
CA PHE A 19 14.43 -6.03 13.53
C PHE A 19 13.45 -7.10 14.03
N VAL A 20 12.20 -7.08 13.56
CA VAL A 20 11.22 -8.12 13.87
C VAL A 20 11.68 -9.49 13.38
N GLY A 21 12.21 -9.57 12.16
CA GLY A 21 12.76 -10.81 11.60
C GLY A 21 13.98 -11.32 12.38
N LEU A 22 14.84 -10.42 12.87
CA LEU A 22 15.97 -10.78 13.74
C LEU A 22 15.52 -11.34 15.10
N ILE A 23 14.48 -10.75 15.71
CA ILE A 23 13.90 -11.26 16.96
C ILE A 23 13.29 -12.66 16.74
N LEU A 24 12.69 -12.89 15.57
CA LEU A 24 12.06 -14.16 15.20
C LEU A 24 13.00 -15.15 14.51
N LEU A 25 14.31 -14.87 14.43
CA LEU A 25 15.26 -15.59 13.58
C LEU A 25 15.32 -17.10 13.88
N SER A 26 15.20 -17.47 15.16
CA SER A 26 15.20 -18.85 15.66
C SER A 26 13.89 -19.59 15.39
N ARG A 27 12.78 -18.86 15.21
CA ARG A 27 11.44 -19.43 14.98
C ARG A 27 11.08 -19.52 13.50
N LEU A 28 11.72 -18.71 12.66
CA LEU A 28 11.47 -18.71 11.23
C LEU A 28 12.11 -19.95 10.56
N PRO A 29 11.46 -20.57 9.56
CA PRO A 29 12.01 -21.65 8.75
C PRO A 29 13.11 -21.13 7.80
N ALA A 30 13.89 -22.05 7.21
CA ALA A 30 14.95 -21.71 6.25
C ALA A 30 14.42 -21.05 4.96
N GLN A 31 13.17 -21.35 4.60
CA GLN A 31 12.47 -20.80 3.44
C GLN A 31 11.20 -20.09 3.91
N ILE A 32 11.06 -18.83 3.54
CA ILE A 32 9.94 -17.97 3.94
C ILE A 32 9.09 -17.67 2.69
N PRO A 33 7.76 -17.86 2.75
CA PRO A 33 6.89 -17.52 1.63
C PRO A 33 6.90 -16.01 1.39
N VAL A 34 7.03 -15.59 0.13
CA VAL A 34 7.09 -14.16 -0.26
C VAL A 34 6.07 -13.79 -1.32
N GLN A 35 5.51 -14.76 -2.03
CA GLN A 35 4.46 -14.55 -3.02
C GLN A 35 3.43 -15.68 -2.94
N TRP A 36 2.17 -15.31 -3.15
CA TRP A 36 1.03 -16.23 -3.20
C TRP A 36 0.42 -16.21 -4.60
N GLY A 37 -0.03 -17.37 -5.08
CA GLY A 37 -0.79 -17.53 -6.31
C GLY A 37 -2.27 -17.18 -6.13
N SER A 38 -3.02 -17.21 -7.23
CA SER A 38 -4.46 -16.89 -7.25
C SER A 38 -5.31 -17.78 -6.34
N ASN A 39 -4.82 -18.99 -6.03
CA ASN A 39 -5.54 -19.97 -5.23
C ASN A 39 -5.22 -19.87 -3.73
N GLY A 40 -4.46 -18.85 -3.32
CA GLY A 40 -4.01 -18.66 -1.94
C GLY A 40 -2.82 -19.53 -1.53
N GLU A 41 -2.34 -20.40 -2.43
CA GLU A 41 -1.12 -21.19 -2.23
C GLU A 41 0.14 -20.33 -2.39
N VAL A 42 1.21 -20.67 -1.69
CA VAL A 42 2.50 -19.99 -1.84
C VAL A 42 3.07 -20.32 -3.21
N SER A 43 3.28 -19.31 -4.05
CA SER A 43 3.88 -19.48 -5.38
C SER A 43 5.39 -19.30 -5.35
N THR A 44 5.94 -18.54 -4.40
CA THR A 44 7.39 -18.30 -4.30
C THR A 44 7.85 -18.24 -2.86
N TYR A 45 8.96 -18.93 -2.60
CA TYR A 45 9.70 -18.89 -1.34
C TYR A 45 11.03 -18.16 -1.53
N ALA A 46 11.46 -17.48 -0.48
CA ALA A 46 12.77 -16.85 -0.41
C ALA A 46 13.59 -17.42 0.76
N PRO A 47 14.92 -17.46 0.63
CA PRO A 47 15.77 -17.87 1.73
C PRO A 47 15.61 -16.90 2.91
N LYS A 48 15.66 -17.44 4.14
CA LYS A 48 15.44 -16.70 5.40
C LYS A 48 16.18 -15.35 5.46
N TRP A 49 17.46 -15.35 5.12
CA TRP A 49 18.29 -14.13 5.17
C TRP A 49 17.77 -13.05 4.20
N PHE A 50 17.27 -13.44 3.02
CA PHE A 50 16.75 -12.52 2.03
C PHE A 50 15.39 -11.97 2.47
N ALA A 51 14.51 -12.81 3.00
CA ALA A 51 13.23 -12.36 3.52
C ALA A 51 13.38 -11.41 4.72
N ILE A 52 14.39 -11.63 5.58
CA ILE A 52 14.63 -10.82 6.78
C ILE A 52 15.39 -9.53 6.50
N ALA A 53 16.42 -9.58 5.65
CA ALA A 53 17.28 -8.42 5.40
C ALA A 53 17.13 -7.88 3.97
N GLY A 54 17.09 -8.77 2.97
CA GLY A 54 17.00 -8.40 1.55
C GLY A 54 15.73 -7.65 1.18
N LEU A 55 14.56 -8.15 1.60
CA LEU A 55 13.25 -7.52 1.33
C LEU A 55 13.13 -6.13 1.98
N PRO A 56 13.37 -5.97 3.31
CA PRO A 56 13.38 -4.65 3.94
C PRO A 56 14.39 -3.68 3.31
N ALA A 57 15.59 -4.17 2.94
CA ALA A 57 16.59 -3.35 2.26
C ALA A 57 16.13 -2.91 0.87
N PHE A 58 15.48 -3.80 0.10
CA PHE A 58 14.90 -3.45 -1.19
C PHE A 58 13.82 -2.38 -1.07
N PHE A 59 12.89 -2.52 -0.11
CA PHE A 59 11.87 -1.51 0.14
C PHE A 59 12.46 -0.19 0.62
N LEU A 60 13.50 -0.23 1.47
CA LEU A 60 14.23 0.97 1.87
C LEU A 60 14.85 1.66 0.65
N PHE A 61 15.53 0.91 -0.21
CA PHE A 61 16.13 1.46 -1.43
C PHE A 61 15.08 2.10 -2.36
N MET A 62 13.96 1.41 -2.59
CA MET A 62 12.83 1.95 -3.36
C MET A 62 12.21 3.19 -2.69
N ASN A 63 12.08 3.20 -1.35
CA ASN A 63 11.62 4.37 -0.60
C ASN A 63 12.53 5.57 -0.84
N LEU A 64 13.85 5.41 -0.69
CA LEU A 64 14.82 6.48 -0.93
C LEU A 64 14.73 7.01 -2.38
N PHE A 65 14.58 6.11 -3.35
CA PHE A 65 14.41 6.47 -4.76
C PHE A 65 13.12 7.29 -4.98
N LEU A 66 11.97 6.78 -4.54
CA LEU A 66 10.68 7.47 -4.71
C LEU A 66 10.63 8.80 -3.95
N TYR A 67 11.17 8.84 -2.73
CA TYR A 67 11.25 10.07 -1.94
C TYR A 67 12.08 11.13 -2.65
N THR A 68 13.24 10.74 -3.19
CA THR A 68 14.11 11.64 -3.95
C THR A 68 13.42 12.16 -5.21
N LYS A 69 12.69 11.30 -5.93
CA LYS A 69 11.90 11.70 -7.11
C LYS A 69 10.74 12.62 -6.76
N ALA A 70 10.05 12.36 -5.63
CA ALA A 70 8.94 13.16 -5.14
C ALA A 70 9.38 14.57 -4.67
N GLU A 71 10.64 14.77 -4.33
CA GLU A 71 11.16 16.08 -3.91
C GLU A 71 12.00 16.82 -4.95
N LYS A 72 12.82 16.10 -5.73
CA LYS A 72 13.82 16.72 -6.61
C LYS A 72 13.45 16.73 -8.10
N SER A 73 12.37 16.06 -8.52
CA SER A 73 11.99 16.15 -9.94
C SER A 73 11.45 17.54 -10.26
N ASP A 74 11.64 18.02 -11.50
CA ASP A 74 11.01 19.26 -11.99
C ASP A 74 9.47 19.17 -11.99
N LEU A 75 8.94 17.95 -11.93
CA LEU A 75 7.53 17.62 -11.74
C LEU A 75 7.10 17.71 -10.26
N SER A 76 8.05 17.75 -9.30
CA SER A 76 7.74 17.84 -7.87
C SER A 76 6.97 19.11 -7.55
N SER A 77 7.32 20.26 -8.12
CA SER A 77 6.56 21.51 -7.94
C SER A 77 5.13 21.42 -8.48
N GLN A 78 4.89 20.53 -9.44
CA GLN A 78 3.59 20.31 -10.09
C GLN A 78 2.73 19.28 -9.37
N TYR A 79 3.30 18.43 -8.51
CA TYR A 79 2.53 17.45 -7.75
C TYR A 79 1.96 18.05 -6.45
N PRO A 80 0.70 17.74 -6.11
CA PRO A 80 0.15 18.10 -4.81
C PRO A 80 0.92 17.45 -3.66
N GLU A 81 0.90 18.11 -2.51
CA GLU A 81 1.52 17.57 -1.28
C GLU A 81 0.98 16.19 -0.91
N SER A 82 -0.30 15.90 -1.14
CA SER A 82 -0.92 14.60 -0.87
C SER A 82 -0.39 13.48 -1.78
N MET A 83 -0.08 13.77 -3.05
CA MET A 83 0.54 12.78 -3.95
C MET A 83 2.00 12.53 -3.59
N LYS A 84 2.73 13.57 -3.20
CA LYS A 84 4.09 13.41 -2.64
C LYS A 84 4.06 12.58 -1.37
N LEU A 85 3.10 12.84 -0.47
CA LEU A 85 2.94 12.08 0.77
C LEU A 85 2.66 10.59 0.47
N PHE A 86 1.78 10.30 -0.49
CA PHE A 86 1.51 8.93 -0.95
C PHE A 86 2.78 8.22 -1.41
N LEU A 87 3.55 8.84 -2.31
CA LEU A 87 4.78 8.24 -2.85
C LEU A 87 5.78 7.95 -1.73
N LYS A 88 5.92 8.87 -0.77
CA LYS A 88 6.81 8.75 0.40
C LYS A 88 6.39 7.64 1.37
N TRP A 89 5.10 7.32 1.49
CA TRP A 89 4.60 6.32 2.43
C TRP A 89 4.28 4.95 1.81
N SER A 90 4.19 4.87 0.48
CA SER A 90 3.89 3.62 -0.23
C SER A 90 4.86 2.48 0.09
N MET A 91 6.17 2.72 -0.07
CA MET A 91 7.21 1.71 0.16
C MET A 91 7.36 1.31 1.63
N PRO A 92 7.36 2.24 2.61
CA PRO A 92 7.36 1.88 4.02
C PRO A 92 6.18 1.02 4.44
N MET A 93 4.99 1.31 3.92
CA MET A 93 3.80 0.51 4.21
C MET A 93 3.95 -0.89 3.62
N LEU A 94 4.30 -1.01 2.33
CA LEU A 94 4.54 -2.30 1.69
C LEU A 94 5.60 -3.13 2.42
N ALA A 95 6.68 -2.49 2.90
CA ALA A 95 7.72 -3.15 3.69
C ALA A 95 7.13 -3.85 4.90
N VAL A 96 6.33 -3.14 5.70
CA VAL A 96 5.71 -3.70 6.92
C VAL A 96 4.71 -4.80 6.57
N VAL A 97 3.85 -4.60 5.55
CA VAL A 97 2.83 -5.61 5.21
C VAL A 97 3.47 -6.90 4.72
N CYS A 98 4.25 -6.81 3.66
CA CYS A 98 4.69 -7.97 2.92
C CYS A 98 5.54 -8.86 3.82
N THR A 99 6.40 -8.26 4.65
CA THR A 99 7.23 -8.97 5.62
C THR A 99 6.42 -9.55 6.78
N ALA A 100 5.45 -8.81 7.34
CA ALA A 100 4.60 -9.32 8.42
C ALA A 100 3.78 -10.54 7.97
N VAL A 101 3.20 -10.48 6.77
CA VAL A 101 2.47 -11.61 6.17
C VAL A 101 3.40 -12.79 5.94
N SER A 102 4.59 -12.53 5.39
CA SER A 102 5.62 -13.56 5.14
C SER A 102 6.04 -14.27 6.44
N TYR A 103 6.32 -13.53 7.51
CA TYR A 103 6.71 -14.09 8.81
C TYR A 103 5.56 -14.82 9.50
N ALA A 104 4.36 -14.25 9.49
CA ALA A 104 3.19 -14.91 10.07
C ALA A 104 2.87 -16.24 9.36
N SER A 105 2.99 -16.25 8.02
CA SER A 105 2.82 -17.46 7.22
C SER A 105 3.91 -18.50 7.50
N ALA A 106 5.16 -18.06 7.59
CA ALA A 106 6.28 -18.91 7.99
C ALA A 106 6.14 -19.55 9.38
N LEU A 107 5.41 -18.91 10.30
CA LEU A 107 5.18 -19.42 11.67
C LEU A 107 3.95 -20.34 11.78
N GLY A 108 3.27 -20.64 10.67
CA GLY A 108 2.14 -21.57 10.64
C GLY A 108 0.83 -21.00 11.22
N ASN A 109 0.72 -19.69 11.41
CA ASN A 109 -0.49 -19.07 11.96
C ASN A 109 -1.63 -19.07 10.93
N SER A 110 -2.63 -19.96 11.04
CA SER A 110 -3.80 -19.99 10.14
C SER A 110 -4.64 -18.69 10.09
N MET A 111 -4.43 -17.77 11.04
CA MET A 111 -5.02 -16.42 11.06
C MET A 111 -4.43 -15.46 10.00
N ILE A 112 -3.53 -15.94 9.12
CA ILE A 112 -2.90 -15.20 8.01
C ILE A 112 -3.92 -14.42 7.20
N MET A 113 -5.02 -15.05 6.78
CA MET A 113 -5.94 -14.39 5.86
C MET A 113 -6.70 -13.24 6.52
N ALA A 114 -7.14 -13.38 7.77
CA ALA A 114 -7.85 -12.32 8.49
C ALA A 114 -6.92 -11.17 8.90
N GLY A 115 -5.73 -11.47 9.40
CA GLY A 115 -4.75 -10.43 9.73
C GLY A 115 -4.34 -9.62 8.49
N THR A 116 -4.09 -10.31 7.37
CA THR A 116 -3.67 -9.69 6.10
C THR A 116 -4.81 -8.91 5.45
N ALA A 117 -6.02 -9.48 5.41
CA ALA A 117 -7.18 -8.82 4.82
C ALA A 117 -7.62 -7.59 5.63
N SER A 118 -7.57 -7.65 6.97
CA SER A 118 -7.82 -6.48 7.83
C SER A 118 -6.77 -5.39 7.62
N PHE A 119 -5.50 -5.77 7.46
CA PHE A 119 -4.44 -4.81 7.18
C PHE A 119 -4.62 -4.14 5.81
N ILE A 120 -4.90 -4.93 4.77
CA ILE A 120 -5.15 -4.43 3.41
C ILE A 120 -6.37 -3.52 3.39
N GLY A 121 -7.46 -3.93 4.04
CA GLY A 121 -8.65 -3.09 4.21
C GLY A 121 -8.31 -1.76 4.88
N THR A 122 -7.51 -1.78 5.95
CA THR A 122 -7.06 -0.55 6.65
C THR A 122 -6.25 0.37 5.73
N VAL A 123 -5.33 -0.20 4.96
CA VAL A 123 -4.54 0.55 3.97
C VAL A 123 -5.43 1.15 2.89
N ILE A 124 -6.42 0.40 2.40
CA ILE A 124 -7.40 0.87 1.42
C ILE A 124 -8.23 2.02 1.98
N VAL A 125 -8.67 1.96 3.24
CA VAL A 125 -9.37 3.08 3.91
C VAL A 125 -8.49 4.32 3.96
N ILE A 126 -7.23 4.15 4.39
CA ILE A 126 -6.26 5.23 4.46
C ILE A 126 -6.06 5.84 3.07
N PHE A 127 -5.86 5.02 2.03
CA PHE A 127 -5.75 5.47 0.65
C PHE A 127 -6.99 6.21 0.17
N GLY A 128 -8.19 5.68 0.43
CA GLY A 128 -9.45 6.33 0.06
C GLY A 128 -9.60 7.71 0.69
N SER A 129 -9.21 7.85 1.96
CA SER A 129 -9.24 9.14 2.66
C SER A 129 -8.29 10.17 2.02
N TYR A 130 -7.15 9.72 1.47
CA TYR A 130 -6.22 10.58 0.74
C TYR A 130 -6.76 10.97 -0.64
N PHE A 131 -7.33 10.03 -1.40
CA PHE A 131 -7.99 10.30 -2.68
C PHE A 131 -9.13 11.31 -2.53
N TYR A 132 -9.92 11.20 -1.46
CA TYR A 132 -10.99 12.16 -1.16
C TYR A 132 -10.44 13.58 -0.92
N ARG A 133 -9.31 13.71 -0.20
CA ARG A 133 -8.65 15.00 0.05
C ARG A 133 -7.99 15.60 -1.21
N LEU A 134 -7.65 14.76 -2.19
CA LEU A 134 -7.06 15.16 -3.48
C LEU A 134 -8.08 15.81 -4.44
N ASN A 135 -9.38 15.68 -4.18
CA ASN A 135 -10.47 16.28 -4.94
C ASN A 135 -10.27 17.78 -5.25
N ASN A 136 -9.82 18.53 -4.24
CA ASN A 136 -9.70 19.99 -4.35
C ASN A 136 -8.33 20.47 -4.83
N SER A 137 -7.47 19.60 -5.36
CA SER A 137 -6.11 19.98 -5.73
C SER A 137 -5.97 20.34 -7.21
N ASP A 138 -5.73 21.62 -7.49
CA ASP A 138 -5.53 22.16 -8.84
C ASP A 138 -4.33 21.54 -9.57
N ALA A 139 -3.31 21.12 -8.82
CA ALA A 139 -2.12 20.42 -9.31
C ALA A 139 -2.44 19.05 -9.94
N VAL A 140 -3.31 18.25 -9.29
CA VAL A 140 -3.79 16.98 -9.87
C VAL A 140 -4.60 17.23 -11.14
N ARG A 141 -5.40 18.29 -11.16
CA ARG A 141 -6.26 18.63 -12.32
C ARG A 141 -5.42 18.93 -13.56
N LEU A 142 -4.32 19.67 -13.38
CA LEU A 142 -3.36 19.97 -14.45
C LEU A 142 -2.70 18.69 -15.00
N ILE A 143 -2.28 17.77 -14.12
CA ILE A 143 -1.55 16.55 -14.51
C ILE A 143 -2.45 15.55 -15.25
N PHE A 144 -3.70 15.39 -14.82
CA PHE A 144 -4.62 14.46 -15.46
C PHE A 144 -5.40 15.08 -16.64
N SER A 145 -5.24 16.38 -16.91
CA SER A 145 -5.91 17.09 -18.01
C SER A 145 -7.42 16.88 -18.02
N VAL A 146 -8.05 16.87 -16.84
CA VAL A 146 -9.50 16.68 -16.66
C VAL A 146 -10.14 18.01 -16.28
N SER A 147 -11.32 18.30 -16.82
CA SER A 147 -12.09 19.51 -16.52
C SER A 147 -12.39 19.66 -15.01
N ASP A 148 -12.46 20.91 -14.53
CA ASP A 148 -12.54 21.28 -13.10
C ASP A 148 -13.63 20.50 -12.33
N GLU A 149 -14.82 20.38 -12.94
CA GLU A 149 -15.97 19.76 -12.30
C GLU A 149 -15.90 18.22 -12.31
N ASN A 150 -15.32 17.63 -13.36
CA ASN A 150 -15.24 16.17 -13.51
C ASN A 150 -14.09 15.58 -12.70
N ALA A 151 -12.93 16.25 -12.65
CA ALA A 151 -11.77 15.79 -11.87
C ALA A 151 -12.11 15.68 -10.39
N ALA A 152 -12.72 16.75 -9.87
CA ALA A 152 -13.15 16.86 -8.49
C ALA A 152 -14.09 15.70 -8.08
N LYS A 153 -15.14 15.50 -8.90
CA LYS A 153 -16.09 14.40 -8.73
C LYS A 153 -15.39 13.04 -8.77
N ILE A 154 -14.49 12.79 -9.72
CA ILE A 154 -13.78 11.52 -9.84
C ILE A 154 -12.95 11.21 -8.59
N PHE A 155 -12.11 12.14 -8.13
CA PHE A 155 -11.25 11.92 -6.96
C PHE A 155 -12.04 11.73 -5.66
N SER A 156 -13.12 12.49 -5.47
CA SER A 156 -14.02 12.31 -4.31
C SER A 156 -14.70 10.95 -4.31
N LEU A 157 -15.17 10.50 -5.48
CA LEU A 157 -15.94 9.28 -5.63
C LEU A 157 -15.02 8.06 -5.51
N CYS A 158 -13.83 8.09 -6.12
CA CYS A 158 -12.81 7.06 -5.93
C CYS A 158 -12.36 6.96 -4.47
N GLY A 159 -12.16 8.12 -3.81
CA GLY A 159 -11.83 8.17 -2.39
C GLY A 159 -12.91 7.56 -1.51
N ASN A 160 -14.17 7.88 -1.77
CA ASN A 160 -15.32 7.31 -1.06
C ASN A 160 -15.46 5.81 -1.29
N ILE A 161 -15.31 5.33 -2.53
CA ILE A 161 -15.33 3.89 -2.85
C ILE A 161 -14.25 3.17 -2.05
N PHE A 162 -13.01 3.65 -2.08
CA PHE A 162 -11.93 3.02 -1.32
C PHE A 162 -12.17 3.07 0.19
N MET A 163 -12.69 4.17 0.76
CA MET A 163 -13.02 4.21 2.19
C MET A 163 -14.12 3.20 2.56
N VAL A 164 -15.22 3.17 1.83
CA VAL A 164 -16.36 2.26 2.11
C VAL A 164 -15.94 0.81 1.93
N VAL A 165 -15.29 0.49 0.81
CA VAL A 165 -14.86 -0.88 0.53
C VAL A 165 -13.76 -1.35 1.49
N GLY A 166 -12.83 -0.47 1.88
CA GLY A 166 -11.82 -0.79 2.89
C GLY A 166 -12.42 -1.09 4.26
N ILE A 167 -13.46 -0.35 4.69
CA ILE A 167 -14.17 -0.62 5.95
C ILE A 167 -14.91 -1.96 5.88
N ILE A 168 -15.58 -2.24 4.75
CA ILE A 168 -16.26 -3.52 4.52
C ILE A 168 -15.23 -4.67 4.52
N ALA A 169 -14.07 -4.48 3.91
CA ALA A 169 -13.00 -5.47 3.88
C ALA A 169 -12.46 -5.80 5.28
N ILE A 170 -12.28 -4.79 6.15
CA ILE A 170 -11.90 -5.00 7.56
C ILE A 170 -12.99 -5.77 8.32
N PHE A 171 -14.26 -5.41 8.11
CA PHE A 171 -15.38 -6.06 8.77
C PHE A 171 -15.51 -7.53 8.35
N LEU A 172 -15.49 -7.82 7.04
CA LEU A 172 -15.55 -9.17 6.49
C LEU A 172 -14.40 -10.04 6.98
N SER A 173 -13.21 -9.45 7.08
CA SER A 173 -12.04 -10.10 7.64
C SER A 173 -12.23 -10.48 9.12
N GLY A 174 -12.82 -9.58 9.92
CA GLY A 174 -13.16 -9.85 11.33
C GLY A 174 -14.19 -10.97 11.53
N VAL A 175 -15.08 -11.17 10.55
CA VAL A 175 -16.09 -12.26 10.54
C VAL A 175 -15.54 -13.57 9.95
N GLY A 176 -14.26 -13.59 9.53
CA GLY A 176 -13.60 -14.77 8.96
C GLY A 176 -13.85 -14.99 7.47
N GLN A 177 -14.53 -14.07 6.79
CA GLN A 177 -14.83 -14.10 5.35
C GLN A 177 -13.68 -13.45 4.54
N ASN A 178 -12.49 -14.02 4.67
CA ASN A 178 -11.27 -13.38 4.18
C ASN A 178 -11.16 -13.37 2.64
N ILE A 179 -11.66 -14.41 1.96
CA ILE A 179 -11.67 -14.48 0.49
C ILE A 179 -12.52 -13.34 -0.08
N LEU A 180 -13.72 -13.14 0.46
CA LEU A 180 -14.61 -12.04 0.07
C LEU A 180 -13.94 -10.67 0.34
N SER A 181 -13.21 -10.52 1.43
CA SER A 181 -12.47 -9.28 1.71
C SER A 181 -11.44 -8.94 0.62
N PHE A 182 -10.72 -9.93 0.09
CA PHE A 182 -9.81 -9.75 -1.05
C PHE A 182 -10.54 -9.40 -2.35
N GLU A 183 -11.66 -10.05 -2.63
CA GLU A 183 -12.47 -9.78 -3.84
C GLU A 183 -13.03 -8.36 -3.84
N PHE A 184 -13.59 -7.91 -2.71
CA PHE A 184 -14.06 -6.54 -2.55
C PHE A 184 -12.92 -5.53 -2.73
N SER A 185 -11.76 -5.81 -2.12
CA SER A 185 -10.56 -4.98 -2.27
C SER A 185 -10.13 -4.85 -3.74
N ALA A 186 -10.08 -5.97 -4.49
CA ALA A 186 -9.74 -5.98 -5.91
C ALA A 186 -10.79 -5.25 -6.77
N ALA A 187 -12.08 -5.46 -6.47
CA ALA A 187 -13.19 -4.80 -7.15
C ALA A 187 -13.11 -3.26 -7.00
N ALA A 188 -12.74 -2.74 -5.83
CA ALA A 188 -12.55 -1.29 -5.64
C ALA A 188 -11.51 -0.69 -6.60
N PHE A 189 -10.38 -1.39 -6.80
CA PHE A 189 -9.38 -0.94 -7.77
C PHE A 189 -9.90 -0.98 -9.20
N ILE A 190 -10.59 -2.06 -9.59
CA ILE A 190 -11.14 -2.21 -10.95
C ILE A 190 -12.20 -1.14 -11.23
N ILE A 191 -13.16 -0.95 -10.32
CA ILE A 191 -14.23 0.06 -10.42
C ILE A 191 -13.61 1.45 -10.56
N THR A 192 -12.61 1.76 -9.74
CA THR A 192 -11.90 3.06 -9.78
C THR A 192 -11.18 3.27 -11.12
N ILE A 193 -10.49 2.26 -11.64
CA ILE A 193 -9.80 2.33 -12.94
C ILE A 193 -10.80 2.51 -14.09
N VAL A 194 -11.86 1.69 -14.13
CA VAL A 194 -12.88 1.75 -15.18
C VAL A 194 -13.59 3.10 -15.15
N TYR A 195 -13.99 3.56 -13.96
CA TYR A 195 -14.66 4.85 -13.81
C TYR A 195 -13.76 6.02 -14.22
N SER A 196 -12.48 6.01 -13.80
CA SER A 196 -11.49 7.02 -14.21
C SER A 196 -11.34 7.06 -15.74
N ARG A 197 -11.35 5.90 -16.42
CA ARG A 197 -11.23 5.80 -17.89
C ARG A 197 -12.48 6.28 -18.64
N ILE A 198 -13.68 6.01 -18.12
CA ILE A 198 -14.94 6.44 -18.74
C ILE A 198 -15.13 7.94 -18.56
N SER A 199 -14.90 8.44 -17.33
CA SER A 199 -15.12 9.84 -16.98
C SER A 199 -14.01 10.76 -17.47
N GLY A 200 -12.81 10.25 -17.74
CA GLY A 200 -11.71 11.02 -18.36
C GLY A 200 -11.76 11.12 -19.89
N LYS A 201 -12.73 10.46 -20.55
CA LYS A 201 -12.95 10.53 -22.00
C LYS A 201 -14.04 11.53 -22.43
N LYS A 202 -14.71 12.18 -21.48
CA LYS A 202 -15.73 13.21 -21.71
C LYS A 202 -15.18 14.58 -21.37
#